data_AF-V5I6K4-F1
#
_entry.id   AF-V5I6K4-F1
#
_cell.length_a   1.000
_cell.length_b   1.000
_cell.length_c   1.000
_cell.angle_alpha   90.00
_cell.angle_beta   90.00
_cell.angle_gamma   90.00
#
_symmetry.space_group_name_H-M   'P 1'
#
loop_
_entity.id
_entity.type
_entity.pdbx_description
1 polymer ?
#
loop_
_entity_poly.entity_id
_entity_poly.type
_entity_poly.pdbx_seq_one_letter_code
_entity_poly.pdbx_strand_id
1 'polypeptide(L)'
;WSRRDKSRSHEAATVLATVNQFNAVSFRVISSILVEHSLKPSERAAIICTWIDIAQELRLIKNFSSLKAIISGLQSNPIYRLQKTWQVISKEKIELFEELARIFSEDNNQMTQRELLMREGTAKFADTFGENDKQLQKVFQKQNHHIA
;
A
#
# COMPACT_ATOMS: atom_id res chain seq x y z
N TRP A 1 -0.59 34.48 0.28
CA TRP A 1 0.20 33.32 -0.18
C TRP A 1 -0.46 32.64 -1.38
N SER A 2 -0.62 33.37 -2.47
CA SER A 2 -1.13 32.81 -3.72
C SER A 2 -0.49 33.59 -4.84
N ARG A 3 0.50 32.97 -5.49
CA ARG A 3 0.99 33.22 -6.85
C ARG A 3 2.39 32.62 -6.99
N ARG A 4 2.48 31.62 -7.88
CA ARG A 4 3.62 30.90 -8.49
C ARG A 4 3.25 29.42 -8.39
N ASP A 5 2.75 28.79 -9.43
CA ASP A 5 3.55 28.50 -10.61
C ASP A 5 2.66 28.00 -11.76
N LYS A 6 2.56 28.76 -12.86
CA LYS A 6 2.04 28.20 -14.13
C LYS A 6 3.18 27.88 -15.11
N SER A 7 4.44 28.15 -14.73
CA SER A 7 5.59 28.11 -15.65
C SER A 7 6.62 27.01 -15.33
N ARG A 8 6.62 26.43 -14.12
CA ARG A 8 7.52 25.33 -13.74
C ARG A 8 7.04 23.93 -14.07
N SER A 9 6.00 23.78 -14.89
CA SER A 9 5.51 22.45 -15.31
C SER A 9 6.59 21.55 -15.94
N HIS A 10 7.71 22.12 -16.42
CA HIS A 10 8.85 21.39 -16.98
C HIS A 10 10.00 21.17 -15.98
N GLU A 11 10.03 21.86 -14.83
CA GLU A 11 11.04 21.60 -13.79
C GLU A 11 10.67 20.29 -13.08
N ALA A 12 11.56 19.29 -13.17
CA ALA A 12 11.39 17.98 -12.56
C ALA A 12 10.12 17.22 -12.97
N ALA A 13 9.76 17.24 -14.26
CA ALA A 13 8.58 16.57 -14.81
C ALA A 13 8.44 15.09 -14.40
N THR A 14 9.55 14.35 -14.28
CA THR A 14 9.57 12.94 -13.83
C THR A 14 9.27 12.77 -12.34
N VAL A 15 9.71 13.71 -11.51
CA VAL A 15 9.37 13.76 -10.07
C VAL A 15 7.88 14.06 -9.92
N LEU A 16 7.37 15.05 -10.65
CA LEU A 16 5.95 15.38 -10.68
C LEU A 16 5.09 14.19 -11.15
N ALA A 17 5.52 13.49 -12.21
CA ALA A 17 4.84 12.29 -12.68
C ALA A 17 4.76 11.21 -11.59
N THR A 18 5.86 10.98 -10.85
CA THR A 18 5.90 10.03 -9.74
C THR A 18 4.93 10.43 -8.62
N VAL A 19 4.92 11.70 -8.21
CA VAL A 19 4.00 12.22 -7.19
C VAL A 19 2.55 12.11 -7.64
N ASN A 20 2.26 12.44 -8.89
CA ASN A 20 0.92 12.34 -9.46
C ASN A 20 0.44 10.89 -9.51
N GLN A 21 1.31 9.95 -9.86
CA GLN A 21 0.98 8.52 -9.86
C GLN A 21 0.66 8.03 -8.45
N PHE A 22 1.48 8.39 -7.46
CA PHE A 22 1.22 8.07 -6.05
C PHE A 22 -0.15 8.57 -5.60
N ASN A 23 -0.42 9.86 -5.83
CA ASN A 23 -1.68 10.49 -5.46
C ASN A 23 -2.86 9.85 -6.19
N ALA A 24 -2.71 9.56 -7.48
CA ALA A 24 -3.76 8.89 -8.27
C ALA A 24 -4.13 7.53 -7.67
N VAL A 25 -3.14 6.73 -7.26
CA VAL A 25 -3.40 5.44 -6.59
C VAL A 25 -4.13 5.63 -5.26
N SER A 26 -3.64 6.51 -4.38
CA SER A 26 -4.30 6.78 -3.09
C SER A 26 -5.75 7.26 -3.26
N PHE A 27 -6.00 8.17 -4.21
CA PHE A 27 -7.35 8.64 -4.48
C PHE A 27 -8.23 7.58 -5.14
N ARG A 28 -7.69 6.68 -5.96
CA ARG A 28 -8.44 5.54 -6.52
C ARG A 28 -8.90 4.60 -5.43
N VAL A 29 -8.07 4.32 -4.43
CA VAL A 29 -8.45 3.54 -3.24
C VAL A 29 -9.63 4.21 -2.53
N ILE A 30 -9.46 5.47 -2.13
CA ILE A 30 -10.48 6.22 -1.38
C ILE A 30 -11.79 6.30 -2.17
N SER A 31 -11.72 6.69 -3.45
CA SER A 31 -12.91 6.85 -4.29
C SER A 31 -13.61 5.52 -4.52
N SER A 32 -12.91 4.43 -4.83
CA SER A 32 -13.56 3.13 -5.05
C SER A 32 -14.33 2.62 -3.83
N ILE A 33 -13.85 2.92 -2.62
CA ILE A 33 -14.52 2.53 -1.38
C ILE A 33 -15.71 3.43 -1.08
N LEU A 34 -15.70 4.71 -1.48
CA LEU A 34 -16.69 5.71 -1.09
C LEU A 34 -17.70 6.09 -2.17
N VAL A 35 -17.43 5.80 -3.45
CA VAL A 35 -18.20 6.30 -4.59
C VAL A 35 -19.67 5.88 -4.54
N GLU A 36 -19.93 4.63 -4.12
CA GLU A 36 -21.29 4.14 -3.99
C GLU A 36 -21.76 4.29 -2.52
N HIS A 37 -22.74 5.16 -2.34
CA HIS A 37 -23.29 5.50 -1.04
C HIS A 37 -24.23 4.40 -0.53
N SER A 38 -24.86 3.62 -1.42
CA SER A 38 -25.81 2.59 -1.02
C SER A 38 -25.18 1.25 -0.65
N LEU A 39 -23.85 1.07 -0.79
CA LEU A 39 -23.20 -0.20 -0.46
C LEU A 39 -23.38 -0.54 1.02
N LYS A 40 -23.79 -1.79 1.26
CA LYS A 40 -23.80 -2.40 2.58
C LYS A 40 -22.36 -2.49 3.11
N PRO A 41 -22.17 -2.50 4.45
CA PRO A 41 -20.84 -2.65 5.04
C PRO A 41 -20.07 -3.87 4.53
N SER A 42 -20.73 -5.01 4.27
CA SER A 42 -20.10 -6.21 3.73
C SER A 42 -19.57 -6.05 2.30
N GLU A 43 -20.31 -5.36 1.44
CA GLU A 43 -19.91 -5.13 0.04
C GLU A 43 -18.73 -4.15 -0.01
N ARG A 44 -18.78 -3.10 0.82
CA ARG A 44 -17.68 -2.14 0.97
C ARG A 44 -16.43 -2.79 1.57
N ALA A 45 -16.60 -3.71 2.51
CA ALA A 45 -15.51 -4.48 3.09
C ALA A 45 -14.82 -5.38 2.06
N ALA A 46 -15.56 -5.96 1.11
CA ALA A 46 -14.96 -6.72 0.02
C ALA A 46 -14.00 -5.86 -0.81
N ILE A 47 -14.34 -4.60 -1.09
CA ILE A 47 -13.46 -3.66 -1.81
C ILE A 47 -12.19 -3.37 -1.00
N ILE A 48 -12.31 -3.17 0.31
CA ILE A 48 -11.15 -2.97 1.20
C ILE A 48 -10.24 -4.22 1.17
N CYS A 49 -10.82 -5.42 1.30
CA CYS A 49 -10.08 -6.68 1.22
C CYS A 49 -9.33 -6.81 -0.10
N THR A 50 -9.95 -6.47 -1.23
CA THR A 50 -9.28 -6.47 -2.54
C THR A 50 -8.09 -5.52 -2.58
N TRP A 51 -8.19 -4.33 -1.99
CA TRP A 51 -7.04 -3.41 -1.91
C TRP A 51 -5.92 -3.94 -1.02
N ILE A 52 -6.25 -4.65 0.07
CA ILE A 52 -5.26 -5.33 0.93
C ILE A 52 -4.55 -6.45 0.13
N ASP A 53 -5.27 -7.20 -0.69
CA ASP A 53 -4.70 -8.23 -1.56
C ASP A 53 -3.75 -7.64 -2.60
N ILE A 54 -4.17 -6.55 -3.26
CA ILE A 54 -3.31 -5.83 -4.21
C ILE A 54 -2.05 -5.30 -3.49
N ALA A 55 -2.19 -4.78 -2.26
CA ALA A 55 -1.06 -4.33 -1.47
C ALA A 55 -0.08 -5.49 -1.15
N GLN A 56 -0.58 -6.68 -0.84
CA GLN A 56 0.25 -7.86 -0.65
C GLN A 56 1.04 -8.22 -1.92
N GLU A 57 0.41 -8.19 -3.09
CA GLU A 57 1.10 -8.43 -4.36
C GLU A 57 2.16 -7.35 -4.66
N LEU A 58 1.87 -6.08 -4.37
CA LEU A 58 2.84 -5.01 -4.53
C LEU A 58 4.05 -5.16 -3.59
N ARG A 59 3.85 -5.72 -2.39
CA ARG A 59 4.94 -6.07 -1.46
C ARG A 59 5.83 -7.17 -2.04
N LEU A 60 5.24 -8.18 -2.67
CA LEU A 60 5.94 -9.31 -3.30
C LEU A 60 6.83 -8.84 -4.47
N ILE A 61 6.28 -8.00 -5.35
CA ILE A 61 7.03 -7.46 -6.50
C ILE A 61 7.87 -6.22 -6.16
N LYS A 62 8.01 -5.89 -4.88
CA LYS A 62 8.84 -4.78 -4.37
C LYS A 62 8.43 -3.39 -4.92
N ASN A 63 7.15 -3.21 -5.27
CA ASN A 63 6.61 -1.91 -5.65
C ASN A 63 6.16 -1.12 -4.41
N PHE A 64 7.16 -0.64 -3.65
CA PHE A 64 6.93 0.04 -2.37
C PHE A 64 6.21 1.39 -2.51
N SER A 65 6.35 2.08 -3.65
CA SER A 65 5.67 3.35 -3.89
C SER A 65 4.16 3.17 -3.99
N SER A 66 3.69 2.23 -4.82
CA SER A 66 2.26 1.95 -4.97
C SER A 66 1.69 1.27 -3.73
N LEU A 67 2.47 0.41 -3.07
CA LEU A 67 2.11 -0.18 -1.79
C LEU A 67 1.85 0.92 -0.73
N LYS A 68 2.78 1.85 -0.54
CA LYS A 68 2.59 2.99 0.38
C LYS A 68 1.36 3.81 -0.02
N ALA A 69 1.13 4.04 -1.31
CA ALA A 69 -0.04 4.79 -1.79
C ALA A 69 -1.37 4.12 -1.38
N ILE A 70 -1.46 2.79 -1.46
CA ILE A 70 -2.63 2.04 -1.01
C ILE A 70 -2.80 2.12 0.50
N ILE A 71 -1.73 1.89 1.26
CA ILE A 71 -1.75 1.99 2.73
C ILE A 71 -2.21 3.38 3.17
N SER A 72 -1.67 4.44 2.57
CA SER A 72 -2.10 5.82 2.84
C SER A 72 -3.56 6.08 2.47
N GLY A 73 -4.07 5.48 1.39
CA GLY A 73 -5.48 5.55 1.03
C GLY A 73 -6.39 4.90 2.07
N LEU A 74 -6.03 3.70 2.53
CA LEU A 74 -6.80 2.95 3.54
C LEU A 74 -6.72 3.57 4.95
N GLN A 75 -5.57 4.15 5.32
CA GLN A 75 -5.38 4.86 6.60
C GLN A 75 -5.95 6.28 6.60
N SER A 76 -6.36 6.79 5.43
CA SER A 76 -6.94 8.13 5.35
C SER A 76 -8.20 8.23 6.23
N ASN A 77 -8.37 9.39 6.88
CA ASN A 77 -9.51 9.68 7.75
C ASN A 77 -10.88 9.23 7.21
N PRO A 78 -11.22 9.44 5.90
CA PRO A 78 -12.53 9.03 5.42
C PRO A 78 -12.75 7.52 5.33
N ILE A 79 -11.68 6.72 5.23
CA ILE A 79 -11.77 5.26 5.24
C ILE A 79 -11.64 4.72 6.66
N TYR A 80 -10.69 5.24 7.45
CA TYR A 80 -10.46 4.83 8.84
C TYR A 80 -11.73 4.92 9.71
N ARG A 81 -12.54 5.97 9.53
CA ARG A 81 -13.77 6.18 10.32
C ARG A 81 -14.92 5.21 10.00
N LEU A 82 -14.82 4.36 8.97
CA LEU A 82 -15.88 3.43 8.55
C LEU A 82 -15.97 2.19 9.46
N GLN A 83 -16.15 2.39 10.76
CA GLN A 83 -16.04 1.34 11.78
C GLN A 83 -16.93 0.12 11.51
N LYS A 84 -18.17 0.34 11.05
CA LYS A 84 -19.08 -0.77 10.66
C LYS A 84 -18.56 -1.63 9.52
N THR A 85 -17.78 -1.05 8.61
CA THR A 85 -17.16 -1.77 7.48
C THR A 85 -15.93 -2.53 7.97
N TRP A 86 -15.10 -1.93 8.82
CA TRP A 86 -13.93 -2.60 9.40
C TRP A 86 -14.31 -3.80 10.28
N GLN A 87 -15.42 -3.71 11.02
CA GLN A 87 -15.90 -4.78 11.90
C GLN A 87 -16.33 -6.07 11.17
N VAL A 88 -16.66 -5.99 9.88
CA VAL A 88 -17.09 -7.17 9.10
C VAL A 88 -15.93 -7.82 8.35
N ILE A 89 -14.74 -7.22 8.37
CA ILE A 89 -13.53 -7.80 7.78
C ILE A 89 -12.98 -8.86 8.73
N SER A 90 -12.47 -9.98 8.17
CA SER A 90 -11.90 -11.06 8.99
C SER A 90 -10.65 -10.60 9.72
N LYS A 91 -10.39 -11.19 10.89
CA LYS A 91 -9.23 -10.83 11.72
C LYS A 91 -7.92 -11.04 10.96
N GLU A 92 -7.81 -12.10 10.17
CA GLU A 92 -6.64 -12.43 9.37
C GLU A 92 -6.35 -11.35 8.33
N LYS A 93 -7.38 -10.77 7.71
CA LYS A 93 -7.22 -9.66 6.77
C LYS A 93 -6.78 -8.37 7.45
N ILE A 94 -7.31 -8.08 8.65
CA ILE A 94 -6.86 -6.94 9.44
C ILE A 94 -5.39 -7.09 9.84
N GLU A 95 -4.99 -8.27 10.32
CA GLU A 95 -3.60 -8.56 10.68
C GLU A 95 -2.64 -8.37 9.49
N LEU A 96 -3.03 -8.83 8.29
CA LEU A 96 -2.27 -8.61 7.06
C LEU A 96 -2.16 -7.12 6.71
N PHE A 97 -3.26 -6.37 6.83
CA PHE A 97 -3.22 -4.92 6.60
C PHE A 97 -2.28 -4.21 7.58
N GLU A 98 -2.35 -4.54 8.87
CA GLU A 98 -1.46 -3.99 9.89
C GLU A 98 0.01 -4.36 9.64
N GLU A 99 0.29 -5.57 9.18
CA GLU A 99 1.62 -6.01 8.77
C GLU A 99 2.19 -5.17 7.63
N LEU A 100 1.40 -4.99 6.57
CA LEU A 100 1.79 -4.15 5.43
C LEU A 100 1.94 -2.67 5.84
N ALA A 101 1.10 -2.19 6.77
CA ALA A 101 1.19 -0.82 7.28
C ALA A 101 2.43 -0.60 8.16
N ARG A 102 2.83 -1.59 8.97
CA ARG A 102 4.02 -1.51 9.84
C ARG A 102 5.31 -1.22 9.08
N ILE A 103 5.42 -1.69 7.84
CA ILE A 103 6.57 -1.38 6.95
C ILE A 103 6.81 0.12 6.85
N PHE A 104 5.73 0.91 6.86
CA PHE A 104 5.78 2.35 6.67
C PHE A 104 5.41 3.13 7.94
N SER A 105 5.63 2.51 9.10
CA SER A 105 5.53 3.19 10.39
C SER A 105 6.42 4.44 10.42
N GLU A 106 5.95 5.48 11.11
CA GLU A 106 6.71 6.70 11.38
C GLU A 106 7.67 6.52 12.58
N ASP A 107 7.59 5.39 13.28
CA ASP A 107 8.42 5.07 14.43
C ASP A 107 9.91 5.07 14.07
N ASN A 108 10.72 5.55 15.02
CA ASN A 108 12.17 5.59 14.93
C ASN A 108 12.67 6.17 13.58
N ASN A 109 12.07 7.27 13.14
CA ASN A 109 12.40 7.94 11.87
C ASN A 109 12.24 7.02 10.64
N GLN A 110 11.14 6.26 10.60
CA GLN A 110 10.81 5.32 9.52
C GLN A 110 11.89 4.24 9.31
N MET A 111 12.54 3.79 10.39
CA MET A 111 13.64 2.83 10.34
C MET A 111 13.27 1.57 9.57
N THR A 112 12.07 1.01 9.79
CA THR A 112 11.58 -0.20 9.11
C THR A 112 11.53 -0.01 7.59
N GLN A 113 11.01 1.13 7.12
CA GLN A 113 10.97 1.43 5.69
C GLN A 113 12.39 1.60 5.13
N ARG A 114 13.26 2.32 5.84
CA ARG A 114 14.64 2.58 5.42
C ARG A 114 15.44 1.29 5.29
N GLU A 115 15.41 0.44 6.32
CA GLU A 115 16.11 -0.85 6.33
C GLU A 115 15.60 -1.76 5.22
N LEU A 116 14.28 -1.85 5.07
CA LEU A 116 13.68 -2.68 4.02
C LEU A 116 14.06 -2.19 2.62
N LEU A 117 14.03 -0.88 2.37
CA LEU A 117 14.42 -0.32 1.08
C LEU A 117 15.92 -0.45 0.81
N MET A 118 16.76 -0.42 1.84
CA MET A 118 18.19 -0.69 1.69
C MET A 118 18.46 -2.16 1.33
N ARG A 119 17.71 -3.10 1.93
CA ARG A 119 17.86 -4.54 1.66
C ARG A 119 17.22 -4.98 0.34
N GLU A 120 16.00 -4.51 0.07
CA GLU A 120 15.12 -5.08 -0.96
C GLU A 120 14.68 -4.06 -2.03
N GLY A 121 14.98 -2.77 -1.87
CA GLY A 121 14.62 -1.73 -2.84
C GLY A 121 15.39 -1.88 -4.16
N THR A 122 15.07 -1.07 -5.17
CA THR A 122 15.76 -1.09 -6.47
C THR A 122 17.17 -0.46 -6.45
N ALA A 123 17.83 -0.42 -5.29
CA ALA A 123 19.20 0.06 -5.17
C ALA A 123 20.18 -0.96 -5.78
N LYS A 124 21.33 -0.47 -6.27
CA LYS A 124 22.40 -1.28 -6.90
C LYS A 124 22.98 -2.42 -6.01
N PHE A 125 22.57 -2.51 -4.74
CA PHE A 125 23.07 -3.45 -3.73
C PHE A 125 21.97 -4.24 -3.01
N ALA A 126 20.77 -4.31 -3.59
CA ALA A 126 19.69 -5.03 -2.93
C ALA A 126 19.92 -6.54 -2.97
N ASP A 127 20.02 -7.15 -1.80
CA ASP A 127 20.04 -8.60 -1.64
C ASP A 127 18.71 -9.17 -2.14
N THR A 128 18.78 -10.04 -3.15
CA THR A 128 17.60 -10.57 -3.84
C THR A 128 16.81 -11.59 -3.03
N PHE A 129 17.16 -11.86 -1.77
CA PHE A 129 16.53 -12.90 -0.97
C PHE A 129 16.02 -12.37 0.39
N GLY A 130 14.69 -12.34 0.52
CA GLY A 130 13.99 -11.98 1.76
C GLY A 130 14.01 -13.13 2.79
N GLU A 131 15.20 -13.49 3.29
CA GLU A 131 15.37 -14.60 4.24
C GLU A 131 14.72 -14.35 5.62
N ASN A 132 14.31 -13.12 5.92
CA ASN A 132 13.79 -12.75 7.24
C ASN A 132 12.27 -12.60 7.32
N ASP A 133 11.54 -12.74 6.21
CA ASP A 133 10.09 -12.56 6.18
C ASP A 133 9.38 -13.92 6.09
N LYS A 134 8.98 -14.42 7.27
CA LYS A 134 8.34 -15.74 7.42
C LYS A 134 7.03 -15.88 6.64
N GLN A 135 6.33 -14.78 6.36
CA GLN A 135 5.07 -14.80 5.63
C GLN A 135 5.33 -14.78 4.12
N LEU A 136 6.28 -13.98 3.63
CA LEU A 136 6.77 -14.08 2.24
C LEU A 136 7.27 -15.50 1.93
N GLN A 137 8.04 -16.10 2.85
CA GLN A 137 8.45 -17.50 2.72
C GLN A 137 7.26 -18.46 2.59
N LYS A 138 6.21 -18.28 3.40
CA LYS A 138 4.97 -19.08 3.30
C LYS A 138 4.23 -18.86 1.97
N VAL A 139 4.18 -17.64 1.45
CA VAL A 139 3.55 -17.33 0.16
C VAL A 139 4.34 -17.97 -0.99
N PHE A 140 5.66 -17.85 -0.99
CA PHE A 140 6.52 -18.53 -1.97
C PHE A 140 6.40 -20.05 -1.89
N GLN A 141 6.34 -20.62 -0.68
CA GLN A 141 6.11 -22.06 -0.50
C GLN A 141 4.75 -22.53 -1.05
N LYS A 142 3.69 -21.74 -0.87
CA LYS A 142 2.35 -22.03 -1.42
C LYS A 142 2.28 -21.88 -2.95
N GLN A 143 2.92 -20.86 -3.53
CA GLN A 143 2.98 -20.68 -4.98
C GLN A 143 3.79 -21.80 -5.67
N ASN A 144 4.88 -22.27 -5.06
CA ASN A 144 5.69 -23.36 -5.60
C ASN A 144 4.96 -24.74 -5.59
N HIS A 145 4.04 -24.98 -4.65
CA HIS A 145 3.24 -26.21 -4.61
C HIS A 145 2.10 -26.25 -5.65
N HIS A 146 1.74 -25.11 -6.26
CA HIS A 146 0.72 -25.08 -7.31
C HIS A 146 1.30 -25.30 -8.72
N ILE A 147 2.63 -25.34 -8.86
CA ILE A 147 3.34 -25.46 -10.14
C ILE A 147 4.05 -26.83 -10.28
N ALA A 148 3.97 -27.70 -9.26
CA ALA A 148 4.54 -29.05 -9.26
C ALA A 148 3.47 -30.12 -9.55
#